data_AF-A0AAU2D9F7-F1
#
_entry.id   AF-A0AAU2D9F7-F1
#
_cell.length_a   1.000
_cell.length_b   1.000
_cell.length_c   1.000
_cell.angle_alpha   90.00
_cell.angle_beta   90.00
_cell.angle_gamma   90.00
#
_symmetry.space_group_name_H-M   'P 1'
#
loop_
_entity.id
_entity.type
_entity.pdbx_description
1 polymer ?
#
loop_
_entity_poly.entity_id
_entity_poly.type
_entity_poly.pdbx_seq_one_letter_code
_entity_poly.pdbx_strand_id
1 'polypeptide(L)'
;MAQLGDDVRFTVRPDKAFYIHSLTRPGAKLTVEAPVPVRAGDRVTMLGHDRPLTWTVSNGALVIDVPEAARRAGRHVWVFEVQWHG
;
A
#
# COMPACT_ATOMS: atom_id res chain seq x y z
N MET A 1 3.88 -13.59 5.12
CA MET A 1 2.45 -13.81 5.38
C MET A 1 1.69 -12.74 4.61
N ALA A 2 0.71 -13.12 3.80
CA ALA A 2 -0.21 -12.17 3.17
C ALA A 2 -0.98 -11.46 4.28
N GLN A 3 -1.03 -10.13 4.26
CA GLN A 3 -1.60 -9.33 5.34
C GLN A 3 -3.08 -9.10 5.01
N LEU A 4 -3.94 -10.02 5.45
CA LEU A 4 -5.40 -9.92 5.30
C LEU A 4 -6.13 -10.01 6.62
N GLY A 5 -7.21 -9.23 6.70
CA GLY A 5 -8.29 -9.37 7.67
C GLY A 5 -8.22 -8.36 8.80
N ASP A 6 -7.39 -8.64 9.80
CA ASP A 6 -7.56 -7.98 11.10
C ASP A 6 -6.83 -6.65 11.20
N ASP A 7 -5.69 -6.49 10.52
CA ASP A 7 -4.80 -5.34 10.66
C ASP A 7 -4.79 -4.39 9.46
N VAL A 8 -5.62 -4.61 8.44
CA VAL A 8 -5.66 -3.73 7.26
C VAL A 8 -6.96 -2.92 7.26
N ARG A 9 -6.83 -1.60 7.07
CA ARG A 9 -7.98 -0.67 6.92
C ARG A 9 -7.81 0.16 5.67
N PHE A 10 -8.93 0.52 5.04
CA PHE A 10 -8.93 1.30 3.81
C PHE A 10 -9.65 2.63 4.03
N THR A 11 -9.14 3.69 3.43
CA THR A 11 -9.88 4.94 3.25
C THR A 11 -9.68 5.44 1.83
N VAL A 12 -10.57 6.31 1.38
CA VAL A 12 -10.51 6.91 0.05
C VAL A 12 -10.61 8.42 0.19
N ARG A 13 -9.75 9.12 -0.55
CA ARG A 13 -9.95 10.53 -0.88
C ARG A 13 -10.50 10.57 -2.30
N PRO A 14 -11.78 10.92 -2.49
CA PRO A 14 -12.42 10.93 -3.80
C PRO A 14 -11.57 11.65 -4.84
N ASP A 15 -11.53 11.06 -6.04
CA ASP A 15 -10.85 11.58 -7.24
C ASP A 15 -9.35 11.84 -7.09
N LYS A 16 -8.71 11.33 -6.03
CA LYS A 16 -7.31 11.63 -5.75
C LYS A 16 -6.48 10.45 -5.27
N ALA A 17 -6.94 9.72 -4.27
CA ALA A 17 -6.11 8.68 -3.67
C ALA A 17 -6.89 7.60 -2.93
N PHE A 18 -6.33 6.40 -2.91
CA PHE A 18 -6.74 5.30 -2.06
C PHE A 18 -5.66 5.00 -1.03
N TYR A 19 -6.05 4.82 0.23
CA TYR A 19 -5.12 4.59 1.33
C TYR A 19 -5.31 3.20 1.92
N ILE A 20 -4.20 2.50 2.12
CA ILE A 20 -4.12 1.20 2.79
C ILE A 20 -3.36 1.40 4.10
N HIS A 21 -3.99 1.11 5.22
CA HIS A 21 -3.41 1.24 6.55
C HIS A 21 -3.07 -0.15 7.06
N SER A 22 -1.78 -0.43 7.23
CA SER A 22 -1.31 -1.65 7.86
C SER A 22 -1.01 -1.35 9.34
N LEU A 23 -1.84 -1.88 10.24
CA LEU A 23 -1.77 -1.67 11.70
C LEU A 23 -0.65 -2.49 12.37
N THR A 24 0.00 -3.36 11.61
CA THR A 24 1.18 -4.12 12.02
C THR A 24 2.31 -3.91 11.03
N ARG A 25 3.56 -4.09 11.49
CA ARG A 25 4.72 -3.89 10.63
C ARG A 25 4.66 -4.81 9.41
N PRO A 26 4.65 -4.29 8.18
CA PRO A 26 4.56 -5.12 6.98
C PRO A 26 5.85 -5.94 6.77
N GLY A 27 5.68 -7.09 6.12
CA GLY A 27 6.81 -7.89 5.62
C GLY A 27 7.50 -7.23 4.43
N ALA A 28 8.41 -7.95 3.76
CA ALA A 28 9.07 -7.46 2.54
C ALA A 28 8.10 -7.21 1.38
N LYS A 29 6.90 -7.80 1.44
CA LYS A 29 5.79 -7.56 0.52
C LYS A 29 4.51 -7.31 1.32
N LEU A 30 3.70 -6.37 0.86
CA LEU A 30 2.32 -6.20 1.26
C LEU A 30 1.44 -6.73 0.14
N THR A 31 0.65 -7.77 0.42
CA THR A 31 -0.34 -8.30 -0.51
C THR A 31 -1.73 -7.92 -0.01
N VAL A 32 -2.50 -7.24 -0.86
CA VAL A 32 -3.88 -6.84 -0.59
C VAL A 32 -4.79 -7.61 -1.55
N GLU A 33 -5.44 -8.65 -1.04
CA GLU A 33 -6.42 -9.46 -1.80
C GLU A 33 -7.82 -8.84 -1.69
N ALA A 34 -7.92 -7.56 -2.01
CA ALA A 34 -9.16 -6.83 -2.12
C ALA A 34 -9.14 -6.04 -3.43
N PRO A 35 -10.30 -5.69 -4.02
CA PRO A 35 -10.35 -4.86 -5.22
C PRO A 35 -9.86 -3.45 -4.90
N VAL A 36 -8.54 -3.25 -4.93
CA VAL A 36 -7.90 -1.94 -4.78
C VAL A 36 -8.03 -1.21 -6.10
N PRO A 37 -8.64 0.00 -6.13
CA PRO A 37 -8.67 0.84 -7.32
C PRO A 37 -7.25 1.35 -7.62
N VAL A 38 -6.53 0.62 -8.47
CA VAL A 38 -5.18 0.99 -8.95
C VAL A 38 -5.08 0.72 -10.44
N ARG A 39 -4.47 1.64 -11.18
CA ARG A 39 -4.29 1.58 -12.63
C ARG A 39 -2.82 1.71 -13.00
N ALA A 40 -2.47 1.22 -14.20
CA ALA A 40 -1.14 1.45 -14.74
C ALA A 40 -0.86 2.97 -14.82
N GLY A 41 0.28 3.40 -14.31
CA GLY A 41 0.66 4.82 -14.20
C GLY A 41 0.40 5.43 -12.83
N ASP A 42 -0.43 4.82 -11.98
CA ASP A 42 -0.62 5.28 -10.61
C ASP A 42 0.67 5.15 -9.80
N ARG A 43 0.83 6.07 -8.86
CA ARG A 43 1.99 6.11 -7.97
C ARG A 43 1.63 5.55 -6.61
N VAL A 44 2.37 4.54 -6.17
CA VAL A 44 2.27 4.03 -4.80
C VAL A 44 3.43 4.56 -3.97
N THR A 45 3.12 5.20 -2.85
CA THR A 45 4.11 5.64 -1.83
C THR A 45 3.71 5.09 -0.48
N MET A 46 4.63 5.13 0.48
CA MET A 46 4.29 4.98 1.89
C MET A 46 4.50 6.33 2.56
N LEU A 47 3.51 6.81 3.32
CA LEU A 47 3.64 8.09 4.01
C LEU A 47 4.83 8.04 5.00
N GLY A 48 5.69 9.07 4.94
CA GLY A 48 6.96 9.09 5.67
C GLY A 48 8.11 8.35 4.97
N HIS A 49 7.91 7.88 3.73
CA HIS A 49 8.96 7.35 2.87
C HIS A 49 9.02 8.12 1.54
N ASP A 50 10.17 8.74 1.26
CA ASP A 50 10.30 9.74 0.20
C ASP A 50 10.40 9.16 -1.23
N ARG A 51 10.24 7.84 -1.40
CA ARG A 51 10.40 7.16 -2.69
C ARG A 51 9.14 6.38 -3.07
N PRO A 52 8.75 6.36 -4.35
CA PRO A 52 7.74 5.43 -4.85
C PRO A 52 8.14 3.98 -4.58
N LEU A 53 7.13 3.16 -4.32
CA LEU A 53 7.28 1.73 -4.14
C LEU A 53 7.00 1.01 -5.46
N THR A 54 7.74 -0.07 -5.70
CA THR A 54 7.42 -1.00 -6.78
C THR A 54 6.18 -1.78 -6.41
N TRP A 55 5.26 -1.93 -7.36
CA TRP A 55 4.03 -2.66 -7.17
C TRP A 55 3.61 -3.38 -8.44
N THR A 56 2.83 -4.44 -8.28
CA THR A 56 2.18 -5.19 -9.37
C THR A 56 0.78 -5.60 -8.96
N VAL A 57 -0.07 -5.88 -9.95
CA VAL A 57 -1.34 -6.58 -9.73
C VAL A 57 -1.18 -8.00 -10.25
N SER A 58 -1.40 -8.98 -9.39
CA SER A 58 -1.30 -10.40 -9.73
C SER A 58 -2.53 -11.12 -9.21
N ASN A 59 -3.26 -11.81 -10.09
CA ASN A 59 -4.50 -12.53 -9.76
C ASN A 59 -5.54 -11.65 -9.03
N GLY A 60 -5.65 -10.37 -9.41
CA GLY A 60 -6.57 -9.42 -8.78
C GLY A 60 -6.12 -8.86 -7.42
N ALA A 61 -4.98 -9.31 -6.89
CA ALA A 61 -4.39 -8.78 -5.67
C ALA A 61 -3.32 -7.72 -6.00
N LEU A 62 -3.32 -6.63 -5.25
CA LEU A 62 -2.23 -5.65 -5.29
C LEU A 62 -1.07 -6.16 -4.43
N VAL A 63 0.12 -6.24 -5.02
CA VAL A 63 1.36 -6.63 -4.35
C VAL A 63 2.31 -5.44 -4.38
N ILE A 64 2.71 -4.95 -3.21
CA ILE A 64 3.65 -3.84 -3.06
C ILE A 64 4.95 -4.36 -2.44
N ASP A 65 6.08 -4.07 -3.05
CA ASP A 65 7.39 -4.34 -2.45
C ASP A 65 7.68 -3.29 -1.37
N VAL A 66 7.97 -3.75 -0.15
CA VAL A 66 8.18 -2.90 1.02
C VAL A 66 9.64 -3.00 1.49
N PRO A 67 10.53 -2.13 0.98
CA PRO A 67 11.95 -2.16 1.37
C PRO A 67 12.11 -1.91 2.87
N GLU A 68 13.24 -2.37 3.45
CA GLU A 68 13.50 -2.20 4.89
C GLU A 68 13.44 -0.73 5.33
N ALA A 69 13.86 0.20 4.47
CA ALA A 69 13.76 1.64 4.73
C ALA A 69 12.30 2.10 4.93
N ALA A 70 11.35 1.62 4.12
CA ALA A 70 9.93 1.92 4.30
C ALA A 70 9.39 1.26 5.57
N ARG A 71 9.76 -0.01 5.83
CA ARG A 71 9.37 -0.72 7.05
C ARG A 71 9.85 -0.04 8.34
N ARG A 72 11.01 0.61 8.32
CA ARG A 72 11.57 1.35 9.47
C ARG A 72 11.02 2.76 9.63
N ALA A 73 10.47 3.36 8.57
CA ALA A 73 9.91 4.71 8.64
C ALA A 73 8.58 4.77 9.40
N GLY A 74 7.81 3.67 9.41
CA GLY A 74 6.61 3.54 10.25
C GLY A 74 6.90 3.06 11.68
N ARG A 75 5.99 3.37 12.61
CA ARG A 75 6.09 2.95 14.03
C ARG A 75 4.87 2.15 14.50
N HIS A 76 3.67 2.67 14.26
CA HIS A 76 2.41 2.08 14.71
C HIS A 76 1.53 1.63 13.55
N VAL A 77 1.55 2.40 12.47
CA VAL A 77 0.78 2.14 11.25
C VAL A 77 1.66 2.49 10.06
N TRP A 78 1.59 1.69 9.00
CA TRP A 78 2.21 1.94 7.71
C TRP A 78 1.10 2.26 6.73
N VAL A 79 1.07 3.51 6.26
CA VAL A 79 0.02 3.98 5.34
C VAL A 79 0.60 4.02 3.94
N PHE A 80 0.03 3.20 3.07
CA PHE A 80 0.35 3.17 1.65
C PHE A 80 -0.68 4.01 0.91
N GLU A 81 -0.22 4.99 0.15
CA GLU A 81 -1.05 5.87 -0.67
C GLU A 81 -0.92 5.44 -2.12
N VAL A 82 -2.03 5.05 -2.73
CA VAL A 82 -2.19 4.90 -4.18
C VAL A 82 -2.70 6.24 -4.70
N GLN A 83 -1.82 7.04 -5.28
CA GLN A 83 -2.18 8.31 -5.92
C GLN A 83 -2.68 8.02 -7.33
N TRP A 84 -3.94 8.40 -7.60
CA TRP A 84 -4.53 8.20 -8.92
C TRP A 84 -4.05 9.29 -9.88
N HIS A 85 -3.59 8.85 -11.04
CA HIS A 85 -3.47 9.75 -12.18
C HIS A 85 -4.88 9.92 -12.79
N GLY A 86 -5.28 11.19 -12.96
CA GLY A 86 -6.53 11.57 -13.62
C GLY A 86 -6.53 11.23 -15.11
#